data_AF-A0A1I4B0Q7-F1
#
_entry.id   AF-A0A1I4B0Q7-F1
#
_cell.length_a   1.000
_cell.length_b   1.000
_cell.length_c   1.000
_cell.angle_alpha   90.00
_cell.angle_beta   90.00
_cell.angle_gamma   90.00
#
_symmetry.space_group_name_H-M   'P 1'
#
loop_
_entity.id
_entity.type
_entity.pdbx_description
1 polymer ?
#
loop_
_entity_poly.entity_id
_entity_poly.type
_entity_poly.pdbx_seq_one_letter_code
_entity_poly.pdbx_strand_id
1 'polypeptide(L)'
;MTGQQARSDGVVAVGRPWEADAGTGFSRRLGKTPQELGVTTDNPDCPDIWELGNGDIAVIGRDLTESLGKNLPAGVSIGADERLVVIPRSMMIAAKPDIPNV
;
A
#
# COMPACT_ATOMS: atom_id res chain seq x y z
N MET A 1 -31.27 22.01 -35.47
CA MET A 1 -31.30 20.53 -35.61
C MET A 1 -29.86 20.07 -35.66
N THR A 2 -29.19 19.98 -34.52
CA THR A 2 -29.20 18.84 -33.58
C THR A 2 -28.43 17.65 -34.14
N GLY A 3 -27.24 17.43 -33.61
CA GLY A 3 -26.40 16.24 -33.84
C GLY A 3 -25.07 16.48 -33.14
N GLN A 4 -24.52 15.59 -32.33
CA GLN A 4 -24.99 14.30 -31.84
C GLN A 4 -24.18 14.07 -30.57
N GLN A 5 -24.87 13.96 -29.44
CA GLN A 5 -24.24 13.69 -28.15
C GLN A 5 -23.80 12.23 -28.18
N ALA A 6 -22.49 12.00 -28.25
CA ALA A 6 -21.90 10.67 -28.14
C ALA A 6 -22.35 10.09 -26.79
N ARG A 7 -23.20 9.06 -26.86
CA ARG A 7 -23.52 8.26 -25.69
C ARG A 7 -22.30 7.42 -25.41
N SER A 8 -21.65 7.72 -24.29
CA SER A 8 -20.70 6.81 -23.67
C SER A 8 -21.45 5.53 -23.32
N ASP A 9 -21.11 4.45 -24.00
CA ASP A 9 -21.53 3.11 -23.63
C ASP A 9 -21.04 2.84 -22.20
N GLY A 10 -21.99 2.89 -21.27
CA GLY A 10 -21.78 2.60 -19.87
C GLY A 10 -21.47 1.12 -19.68
N VAL A 11 -20.22 0.75 -19.88
CA VAL A 11 -19.65 -0.37 -19.16
C VAL A 11 -19.50 0.12 -17.72
N VAL A 12 -20.48 -0.20 -16.88
CA VAL A 12 -20.27 -0.18 -15.43
C VAL A 12 -19.12 -1.14 -15.18
N ALA A 13 -17.92 -0.59 -14.98
CA ALA A 13 -16.83 -1.34 -14.39
C ALA A 13 -17.39 -1.91 -13.09
N VAL A 14 -17.47 -3.24 -13.00
CA VAL A 14 -17.74 -3.89 -11.72
C VAL A 14 -16.57 -3.49 -10.84
N GLY A 15 -16.78 -2.47 -10.01
CA GLY A 15 -15.74 -1.92 -9.14
C GLY A 15 -15.17 -3.06 -8.31
N ARG A 16 -13.87 -3.03 -8.06
CA ARG A 16 -13.25 -4.01 -7.16
C ARG A 16 -13.99 -3.99 -5.82
N PRO A 17 -14.11 -5.12 -5.11
CA PRO A 17 -14.74 -5.16 -3.79
C PRO A 17 -14.12 -4.18 -2.78
N TRP A 18 -12.88 -3.75 -3.01
CA TRP A 18 -12.15 -2.75 -2.24
C TRP A 18 -11.24 -1.93 -3.18
N GLU A 19 -11.10 -0.64 -2.89
CA GLU A 19 -10.17 0.28 -3.55
C GLU A 19 -9.56 1.20 -2.50
N ALA A 20 -8.27 1.52 -2.65
CA ALA A 20 -7.59 2.45 -1.77
C ALA A 20 -8.14 3.87 -1.93
N ASP A 21 -8.52 4.51 -0.82
CA ASP A 21 -9.01 5.89 -0.83
C ASP A 21 -7.85 6.89 -0.85
N ALA A 22 -7.56 7.46 -2.02
CA ALA A 22 -6.52 8.48 -2.16
C ALA A 22 -6.83 9.81 -1.43
N GLY A 23 -8.06 10.00 -0.94
CA GLY A 23 -8.47 11.16 -0.14
C GLY A 23 -8.24 11.01 1.36
N THR A 24 -7.87 9.82 1.84
CA THR A 24 -7.60 9.57 3.27
C THR A 24 -6.29 10.21 3.72
N GLY A 25 -6.18 10.50 5.01
CA GLY A 25 -4.95 10.99 5.65
C GLY A 25 -4.22 9.90 6.42
N PHE A 26 -3.01 10.21 6.90
CA PHE A 26 -2.30 9.38 7.88
C PHE A 26 -2.88 9.58 9.28
N SER A 27 -3.19 8.50 10.00
CA SER A 27 -3.72 8.53 11.37
C SER A 27 -2.60 8.36 12.40
N ARG A 28 -2.02 7.15 12.47
CA ARG A 28 -0.94 6.84 13.42
C ARG A 28 0.05 5.84 12.86
N ARG A 29 1.28 5.90 13.34
CA ARG A 29 2.32 4.90 13.06
C ARG A 29 2.01 3.60 13.81
N LEU A 30 2.28 2.47 13.16
CA LEU A 30 2.27 1.16 13.81
C LEU A 30 3.72 0.73 14.09
N GLY A 31 4.03 0.51 15.36
CA GLY A 31 5.35 0.14 15.82
C GLY A 31 6.31 1.31 16.02
N LYS A 32 7.60 1.02 15.90
CA LYS A 32 8.69 1.98 16.15
C LYS A 32 9.13 2.69 14.89
N THR A 33 9.77 3.84 15.07
CA THR A 33 10.42 4.54 13.97
C THR A 33 11.59 3.73 13.40
N PRO A 34 11.94 3.94 12.12
CA PRO A 34 13.13 3.37 11.50
C PRO A 34 14.42 3.63 12.29
N GLN A 35 14.54 4.83 12.87
CA GLN A 35 15.69 5.26 13.67
C GLN A 35 15.76 4.47 14.97
N GLU A 36 14.66 4.31 15.69
CA GLU A 36 14.60 3.48 16.91
C GLU A 36 14.94 2.00 16.63
N LEU A 37 14.74 1.52 15.41
CA LEU A 37 15.09 0.18 14.98
C LEU A 37 16.49 0.07 14.35
N GLY A 38 17.19 1.18 14.16
CA GLY A 38 18.50 1.21 13.52
C GLY A 38 18.50 0.71 12.06
N VAL A 39 17.35 0.82 11.36
CA VAL A 39 17.20 0.36 9.97
C VAL A 39 17.29 1.48 8.94
N THR A 40 17.70 2.66 9.38
CA THR A 40 18.00 3.81 8.54
C THR A 40 19.19 4.59 9.10
N THR A 41 19.80 5.42 8.27
CA THR A 41 20.71 6.49 8.71
C THR A 41 19.94 7.81 8.83
N ASP A 42 20.58 8.92 9.24
CA ASP A 42 19.95 10.23 9.51
C ASP A 42 19.21 10.90 8.31
N ASN A 43 18.97 10.16 7.21
CA ASN A 43 18.18 10.58 6.07
C ASN A 43 16.70 10.18 6.25
N PRO A 44 15.74 11.01 5.79
CA PRO A 44 14.30 10.77 5.98
C PRO A 44 13.73 9.59 5.19
N ASP A 45 14.51 8.97 4.30
CA ASP A 45 14.05 7.91 3.42
C ASP A 45 14.02 6.58 4.15
N CYS A 46 12.90 6.26 4.77
CA CYS A 46 12.79 5.07 5.61
C CYS A 46 11.55 4.23 5.30
N PRO A 47 11.66 2.90 5.47
CA PRO A 47 10.48 2.06 5.47
C PRO A 47 9.55 2.44 6.64
N ASP A 48 8.25 2.27 6.50
CA ASP A 48 7.30 2.67 7.54
C ASP A 48 5.98 1.89 7.45
N ILE A 49 5.23 1.85 8.55
CA ILE A 49 3.89 1.25 8.61
C ILE A 49 2.96 2.24 9.31
N TRP A 50 1.88 2.62 8.64
CA TRP A 50 0.89 3.56 9.16
C TRP A 50 -0.52 3.05 9.00
N GLU A 51 -1.35 3.31 10.00
CA GLU A 51 -2.81 3.28 9.88
C GLU A 51 -3.27 4.62 9.29
N LEU A 52 -4.19 4.55 8.32
CA LEU A 52 -4.79 5.69 7.64
C LEU A 52 -6.11 6.09 8.32
N GLY A 53 -6.61 7.27 8.02
CA GLY A 53 -7.80 7.85 8.66
C GLY A 53 -9.09 7.04 8.46
N ASN A 54 -9.13 6.22 7.42
CA ASN A 54 -10.22 5.30 7.09
C ASN A 54 -9.99 3.87 7.62
N GLY A 55 -8.87 3.62 8.33
CA GLY A 55 -8.52 2.30 8.87
C GLY A 55 -7.68 1.41 7.94
N ASP A 56 -7.45 1.83 6.69
CA ASP A 56 -6.53 1.13 5.79
C ASP A 56 -5.08 1.24 6.28
N ILE A 57 -4.20 0.34 5.82
CA ILE A 57 -2.78 0.31 6.22
C ILE A 57 -1.89 0.70 5.05
N ALA A 58 -1.07 1.74 5.26
CA ALA A 58 0.00 2.11 4.35
C ALA A 58 1.32 1.44 4.77
N VAL A 59 2.01 0.83 3.80
CA VAL A 59 3.36 0.26 3.97
C VAL A 59 4.31 0.96 3.02
N ILE A 60 5.32 1.61 3.57
CA ILE A 60 6.38 2.30 2.83
C ILE A 60 7.63 1.43 2.90
N GLY A 61 8.27 1.17 1.76
CA GLY A 61 9.43 0.29 1.70
C GLY A 61 10.17 0.41 0.38
N ARG A 62 11.09 -0.52 0.14
CA ARG A 62 11.81 -0.60 -1.13
C ARG A 62 10.92 -1.26 -2.18
N ASP A 63 10.61 -0.56 -3.26
CA ASP A 63 9.96 -1.16 -4.42
C ASP A 63 10.91 -2.17 -5.08
N LEU A 64 10.50 -3.44 -5.14
CA LEU A 64 11.21 -4.52 -5.80
C LEU A 64 10.33 -5.22 -6.86
N THR A 65 9.28 -4.54 -7.34
CA THR A 65 8.32 -5.05 -8.32
C THR A 65 9.00 -5.70 -9.53
N GLU A 66 9.98 -5.04 -10.15
CA GLU A 66 10.64 -5.58 -11.35
C GLU A 66 11.53 -6.82 -11.08
N SER A 67 12.08 -6.93 -9.88
CA SER A 67 13.04 -7.98 -9.53
C SER A 67 12.35 -9.21 -8.98
N LEU A 68 11.47 -9.05 -7.98
CA LEU A 68 10.74 -10.13 -7.34
C LEU A 68 9.45 -10.49 -8.09
N GLY A 69 8.84 -9.53 -8.81
CA GLY A 69 7.61 -9.77 -9.59
C GLY A 69 7.78 -10.80 -10.73
N LYS A 70 9.02 -11.09 -11.14
CA LYS A 70 9.33 -12.15 -12.12
C LYS A 70 9.29 -13.56 -11.53
N ASN A 71 9.37 -13.68 -10.20
CA ASN A 71 9.50 -14.94 -9.48
C ASN A 71 8.46 -15.03 -8.35
N LEU A 72 7.21 -14.67 -8.65
CA LEU A 72 6.13 -14.70 -7.67
C LEU A 72 5.76 -16.14 -7.29
N PRO A 73 5.41 -16.41 -6.01
CA PRO A 73 4.84 -17.68 -5.60
C PRO A 73 3.55 -18.00 -6.36
N ALA A 74 3.21 -19.29 -6.42
CA ALA A 74 1.95 -19.74 -7.02
C ALA A 74 0.75 -19.04 -6.34
N GLY A 75 -0.16 -18.50 -7.16
CA GLY A 75 -1.37 -17.80 -6.69
C GLY A 75 -1.17 -16.33 -6.33
N VAL A 76 0.04 -15.77 -6.49
CA VAL A 76 0.32 -14.35 -6.27
C VAL A 76 0.48 -13.64 -7.61
N SER A 77 -0.20 -12.51 -7.78
CA SER A 77 -0.08 -11.61 -8.93
C SER A 77 0.06 -10.16 -8.46
N ILE A 78 0.64 -9.31 -9.30
CA ILE A 78 0.69 -7.87 -9.09
C ILE A 78 -0.11 -7.22 -10.22
N GLY A 79 -1.17 -6.49 -9.87
CA GLY A 79 -1.98 -5.69 -10.78
C GLY A 79 -1.22 -4.51 -11.38
N ALA A 80 -1.78 -3.89 -12.43
CA ALA A 80 -1.13 -2.79 -13.13
C ALA A 80 -0.87 -1.56 -12.23
N ASP A 81 -1.74 -1.36 -11.25
CA ASP A 81 -1.74 -0.30 -10.25
C ASP A 81 -1.19 -0.74 -8.88
N GLU A 82 -0.63 -1.94 -8.79
CA GLU A 82 -0.03 -2.48 -7.57
C GLU A 82 1.51 -2.42 -7.64
N ARG A 83 2.14 -2.46 -6.47
CA ARG A 83 3.60 -2.53 -6.32
C ARG A 83 3.98 -3.52 -5.23
N LEU A 84 5.05 -4.28 -5.48
CA LEU A 84 5.67 -5.14 -4.48
C LEU A 84 6.73 -4.32 -3.74
N VAL A 85 6.39 -3.93 -2.52
CA VAL A 85 7.31 -3.23 -1.61
C VAL A 85 7.84 -4.18 -0.54
N VAL A 86 9.10 -4.00 -0.16
CA VAL A 86 9.78 -4.80 0.88
C VAL A 86 10.21 -3.90 2.04
N ILE A 87 9.90 -4.35 3.26
CA ILE A 87 10.30 -3.72 4.52
C ILE A 87 11.18 -4.67 5.35
N PRO A 88 12.04 -4.16 6.24
CA PRO A 88 12.77 -4.99 7.21
C PRO A 88 11.81 -5.77 8.11
N ARG A 89 12.15 -7.04 8.41
CA ARG A 89 11.36 -7.88 9.33
C ARG A 89 11.13 -7.22 10.70
N SER A 90 12.11 -6.48 11.21
CA SER A 90 12.01 -5.78 12.49
C SER A 90 10.87 -4.76 12.53
N MET A 91 10.52 -4.13 11.41
CA MET A 91 9.38 -3.22 11.31
C MET A 91 8.06 -3.94 11.59
N MET A 92 7.82 -5.06 10.89
CA MET A 92 6.60 -5.85 11.08
C MET A 92 6.51 -6.42 12.51
N ILE A 93 7.63 -6.86 13.08
CA ILE A 93 7.66 -7.33 14.48
C ILE A 93 7.32 -6.18 15.44
N ALA A 94 7.89 -4.99 15.22
CA ALA A 94 7.64 -3.83 16.07
C ALA A 94 6.19 -3.32 15.97
N ALA A 95 5.54 -3.49 14.81
CA ALA A 95 4.14 -3.13 14.61
C ALA A 95 3.15 -4.08 15.28
N LYS A 96 3.53 -5.33 15.56
CA LYS A 96 2.63 -6.37 16.10
C LYS A 96 1.77 -5.93 17.31
N PRO A 97 2.30 -5.24 18.34
CA PRO A 97 1.50 -4.83 19.49
C PRO A 97 0.38 -3.83 19.14
N ASP A 98 0.52 -3.12 18.02
CA ASP A 98 -0.43 -2.11 17.55
C ASP A 98 -1.46 -2.64 16.55
N ILE A 99 -1.29 -3.89 16.09
CA ILE A 99 -2.19 -4.57 15.14
C ILE A 99 -3.30 -5.29 15.93
N PRO A 100 -4.59 -5.02 15.64
CA PRO A 100 -5.71 -5.69 16.30
C PRO A 100 -5.68 -7.23 16.13
N ASN A 101 -6.16 -7.97 17.14
CA ASN A 101 -6.22 -9.44 17.13
C ASN A 101 -7.59 -10.00 16.68
N VAL A 102 -8.42 -9.19 16.02
CA VAL A 102 -9.85 -9.47 15.76
C VAL A 102 -10.14 -9.68 14.29
#